data_AF-A0A3N7GSL8-F1
#
_entry.id   AF-A0A3N7GSL8-F1
#
_cell.length_a   1.000
_cell.length_b   1.000
_cell.length_c   1.000
_cell.angle_alpha   90.00
_cell.angle_beta   90.00
_cell.angle_gamma   90.00
#
_symmetry.space_group_name_H-M   'P 1'
#
loop_
_entity.id
_entity.type
_entity.pdbx_description
1 polymer ?
#
loop_
_entity_poly.entity_id
_entity_poly.type
_entity_poly.pdbx_seq_one_letter_code
_entity_poly.pdbx_strand_id
1 'polypeptide(L)'
;MSIHNKIVEDAITFDDVLLVPAYSDILPSQVSLRSRLTDKITLNVPIISAAMDTVTEADLAIAMARVGGIGFIHKNMSIEEQAAQVYRVKRSENGMITDPVTLTKDHSLAEARELMAHYRISGLPVVDEQNKLIGIITNRDVKYQENLDMRVEEIMTKENIITSDKSTNLEQAKEILLKNRVEKLPIVDDEYKLVGLITIKDIDNQLEYPNATKDDSGRLIVGAGVGVGEDTLERVQALVDAGVDIIAVDSAHGHSKGVLEKVAEIRKHFPDLDIVGGNIVTAEAATDLIKAGANVLKVGVGPGSICTTRVVAGVGVPQLSAIYNVYELAEKHNVTVIADGGIKLSGDIVKAIASGAGAVMLGSLLAGTDESPGEEIIFQGRKFKAYQGMGSLSAMKRGGKDRYF
;
A
#
# COMPACT_ATOMS: atom_id res chain seq x y z
N MET A 1 -22.71 33.19 -21.56
CA MET A 1 -23.36 32.07 -22.29
C MET A 1 -24.85 32.10 -22.04
N SER A 2 -25.67 31.82 -23.05
CA SER A 2 -27.11 31.57 -22.85
C SER A 2 -27.30 30.45 -21.81
N ILE A 3 -28.33 30.53 -20.96
CA ILE A 3 -28.63 29.47 -19.98
C ILE A 3 -28.90 28.12 -20.67
N HIS A 4 -29.36 28.15 -21.92
CA HIS A 4 -29.59 26.96 -22.74
C HIS A 4 -28.29 26.26 -23.17
N ASN A 5 -27.15 26.96 -23.15
CA ASN A 5 -25.84 26.39 -23.49
C ASN A 5 -25.05 25.94 -22.24
N LYS A 6 -25.72 25.79 -21.08
CA LYS A 6 -25.09 25.30 -19.83
C LYS A 6 -25.08 23.78 -19.70
N ILE A 7 -25.86 23.07 -20.53
CA ILE A 7 -25.74 21.61 -20.65
C ILE A 7 -24.54 21.36 -21.54
N VAL A 8 -23.49 20.78 -20.96
CA VAL A 8 -22.17 20.64 -21.62
C VAL A 8 -21.93 19.26 -22.22
N GLU A 9 -22.58 18.22 -21.69
CA GLU A 9 -22.48 16.85 -22.19
C GLU A 9 -23.70 16.01 -21.77
N ASP A 10 -24.01 14.98 -22.55
CA ASP A 10 -24.79 13.82 -22.10
C ASP A 10 -23.79 12.79 -21.55
N ALA A 11 -23.98 12.33 -20.32
CA ALA A 11 -23.02 11.49 -19.61
C ALA A 11 -23.65 10.19 -19.09
N ILE A 12 -22.82 9.14 -18.98
CA ILE A 12 -23.20 7.77 -18.66
C ILE A 12 -22.39 7.20 -17.49
N THR A 13 -22.96 6.23 -16.80
CA THR A 13 -22.33 5.45 -15.74
C THR A 13 -22.34 3.95 -16.06
N PHE A 14 -21.84 3.14 -15.13
CA PHE A 14 -21.68 1.69 -15.35
C PHE A 14 -22.98 0.96 -15.72
N ASP A 15 -24.11 1.32 -15.09
CA ASP A 15 -25.39 0.64 -15.30
C ASP A 15 -26.02 0.96 -16.68
N ASP A 16 -25.57 2.02 -17.36
CA ASP A 16 -26.11 2.45 -18.65
C ASP A 16 -25.56 1.61 -19.83
N VAL A 17 -24.52 0.81 -19.59
CA VAL A 17 -23.76 0.15 -20.67
C VAL A 17 -23.47 -1.32 -20.40
N LEU A 18 -23.20 -2.05 -21.49
CA LEU A 18 -22.64 -3.39 -21.51
C LEU A 18 -21.44 -3.42 -22.48
N LEU A 19 -20.46 -4.29 -22.20
CA LEU A 19 -19.41 -4.59 -23.17
C LEU A 19 -19.93 -5.58 -24.21
N VAL A 20 -19.65 -5.32 -25.48
CA VAL A 20 -20.04 -6.19 -26.59
C VAL A 20 -19.07 -7.36 -26.68
N PRO A 21 -19.54 -8.62 -26.61
CA PRO A 21 -18.67 -9.78 -26.82
C PRO A 21 -18.02 -9.74 -28.21
N ALA A 22 -16.75 -10.15 -28.28
CA ALA A 22 -15.98 -10.20 -29.52
C ALA A 22 -15.30 -11.57 -29.69
N TYR A 23 -14.80 -11.84 -30.89
CA TYR A 23 -13.99 -13.02 -31.16
C TYR A 23 -12.74 -13.01 -30.26
N SER A 24 -12.41 -14.16 -29.66
CA SER A 24 -11.22 -14.37 -28.86
C SER A 24 -10.72 -15.80 -29.04
N ASP A 25 -9.43 -15.96 -29.29
CA ASP A 25 -8.68 -17.21 -29.22
C ASP A 25 -7.96 -17.38 -27.87
N ILE A 26 -8.01 -16.36 -27.00
CA ILE A 26 -7.47 -16.35 -25.63
C ILE A 26 -8.54 -16.83 -24.64
N LEU A 27 -8.17 -17.77 -23.77
CA LEU A 27 -9.00 -18.25 -22.66
C LEU A 27 -8.81 -17.39 -21.40
N PRO A 28 -9.82 -17.30 -20.50
CA PRO A 28 -9.71 -16.54 -19.26
C PRO A 28 -8.51 -16.90 -18.38
N SER A 29 -8.03 -18.15 -18.40
CA SER A 29 -6.84 -18.57 -17.65
C SER A 29 -5.51 -18.10 -18.25
N GLN A 30 -5.52 -17.58 -19.48
CA GLN A 30 -4.34 -17.13 -20.22
C GLN A 30 -4.19 -15.61 -20.21
N VAL A 31 -5.17 -14.87 -19.68
CA VAL A 31 -5.12 -13.40 -19.65
C VAL A 31 -4.12 -12.91 -18.61
N SER A 32 -3.45 -11.81 -18.91
CA SER A 32 -2.66 -11.07 -17.93
C SER A 32 -3.51 -9.97 -17.33
N LEU A 33 -3.57 -9.91 -16.00
CA LEU A 33 -4.20 -8.80 -15.26
C LEU A 33 -3.18 -7.71 -14.89
N ARG A 34 -1.93 -7.86 -15.32
CA ARG A 34 -0.88 -6.90 -14.98
C ARG A 34 -1.22 -5.53 -15.55
N SER A 35 -1.10 -4.51 -14.72
CA SER A 35 -1.40 -3.13 -15.11
C SER A 35 -0.35 -2.17 -14.58
N ARG A 36 0.14 -1.29 -15.45
CA ARG A 36 1.08 -0.24 -15.09
C ARG A 36 0.34 0.84 -14.30
N LEU A 37 0.82 1.15 -13.10
CA LEU A 37 0.35 2.30 -12.33
C LEU A 37 1.26 3.51 -12.57
N THR A 38 2.58 3.31 -12.49
CA THR A 38 3.63 4.30 -12.78
C THR A 38 4.77 3.62 -13.54
N ASP A 39 5.82 4.35 -13.90
CA ASP A 39 7.02 3.72 -14.49
C ASP A 39 7.75 2.79 -13.51
N LYS A 40 7.56 2.99 -12.20
CA LYS A 40 8.17 2.18 -11.14
C LYS A 40 7.24 1.08 -10.63
N ILE A 41 5.92 1.27 -10.74
CA ILE A 41 4.92 0.41 -10.11
C ILE A 41 4.06 -0.25 -11.19
N THR A 42 4.15 -1.58 -11.29
CA THR A 42 3.22 -2.43 -12.05
C THR A 42 2.49 -3.34 -11.09
N LEU A 43 1.16 -3.23 -11.05
CA LEU A 43 0.30 -4.12 -10.26
C LEU A 43 0.11 -5.43 -11.01
N ASN A 44 0.06 -6.56 -10.30
CA ASN A 44 -0.31 -7.84 -10.88
C ASN A 44 -1.83 -8.00 -11.06
N VAL A 45 -2.61 -7.25 -10.27
CA VAL A 45 -4.06 -7.14 -10.34
C VAL A 45 -4.44 -5.65 -10.21
N PRO A 46 -5.29 -5.08 -11.08
CA PRO A 46 -5.52 -3.64 -11.18
C PRO A 46 -6.49 -3.13 -10.11
N ILE A 47 -6.30 -3.54 -8.85
CA ILE A 47 -7.17 -3.22 -7.72
C ILE A 47 -6.38 -2.50 -6.63
N ILE A 48 -6.93 -1.37 -6.19
CA ILE A 48 -6.40 -0.51 -5.15
C ILE A 48 -7.42 -0.43 -4.01
N SER A 49 -7.02 -0.60 -2.75
CA SER A 49 -7.91 -0.31 -1.61
C SER A 49 -7.89 1.17 -1.23
N ALA A 50 -9.07 1.74 -0.98
CA ALA A 50 -9.23 3.17 -0.77
C ALA A 50 -8.62 3.67 0.56
N ALA A 51 -8.10 4.90 0.54
CA ALA A 51 -7.54 5.60 1.69
C ALA A 51 -8.62 6.08 2.69
N MET A 52 -9.30 5.13 3.33
CA MET A 52 -10.40 5.38 4.26
C MET A 52 -10.19 4.64 5.58
N ASP A 53 -10.63 5.27 6.68
CA ASP A 53 -10.47 4.77 8.06
C ASP A 53 -11.28 3.52 8.40
N THR A 54 -12.20 3.13 7.52
CA THR A 54 -12.95 1.87 7.59
C THR A 54 -12.58 0.89 6.47
N VAL A 55 -11.47 1.13 5.77
CA VAL A 55 -11.04 0.28 4.64
C VAL A 55 -9.60 -0.14 4.80
N THR A 56 -8.64 0.80 4.82
CA THR A 56 -7.23 0.43 4.65
C THR A 56 -6.33 0.92 5.78
N GLU A 57 -5.88 -0.03 6.60
CA GLU A 57 -4.69 0.06 7.44
C GLU A 57 -3.69 -1.03 7.01
N ALA A 58 -2.61 -1.29 7.76
CA ALA A 58 -1.55 -2.19 7.34
C ALA A 58 -2.04 -3.61 7.03
N ASP A 59 -3.01 -4.15 7.76
CA ASP A 59 -3.50 -5.51 7.55
C ASP A 59 -4.12 -5.69 6.15
N LEU A 60 -5.07 -4.82 5.77
CA LEU A 60 -5.61 -4.85 4.41
C LEU A 60 -4.55 -4.49 3.36
N ALA A 61 -3.65 -3.52 3.63
CA ALA A 61 -2.61 -3.16 2.67
C ALA A 61 -1.65 -4.33 2.37
N ILE A 62 -1.26 -5.09 3.40
CA ILE A 62 -0.47 -6.34 3.24
C ILE A 62 -1.24 -7.35 2.41
N ALA A 63 -2.52 -7.60 2.74
CA ALA A 63 -3.35 -8.56 2.01
C ALA A 63 -3.51 -8.17 0.54
N MET A 64 -3.76 -6.89 0.26
CA MET A 64 -3.88 -6.36 -1.10
C MET A 64 -2.60 -6.53 -1.89
N ALA A 65 -1.44 -6.17 -1.33
CA ALA A 65 -0.15 -6.31 -1.99
C ALA A 65 0.17 -7.80 -2.27
N ARG A 66 -0.14 -8.71 -1.35
CA ARG A 66 0.04 -10.17 -1.51
C ARG A 66 -0.76 -10.75 -2.67
N VAL A 67 -1.99 -10.28 -2.89
CA VAL A 67 -2.84 -10.75 -3.99
C VAL A 67 -2.63 -9.97 -5.29
N GLY A 68 -1.63 -9.10 -5.35
CA GLY A 68 -1.21 -8.41 -6.57
C GLY A 68 -1.77 -7.00 -6.77
N GLY A 69 -2.55 -6.49 -5.81
CA GLY A 69 -2.99 -5.09 -5.78
C GLY A 69 -2.03 -4.19 -4.99
N ILE A 70 -2.58 -3.10 -4.45
CA ILE A 70 -1.91 -2.19 -3.50
C ILE A 70 -2.96 -1.57 -2.56
N GLY A 71 -2.62 -1.35 -1.29
CA GLY A 71 -3.46 -0.60 -0.37
C GLY A 71 -2.95 0.81 -0.09
N PHE A 72 -3.86 1.78 0.01
CA PHE A 72 -3.54 3.15 0.44
C PHE A 72 -3.94 3.38 1.89
N ILE A 73 -2.96 3.57 2.77
CA ILE A 73 -3.19 3.88 4.19
C ILE A 73 -3.85 5.27 4.33
N HIS A 74 -4.94 5.36 5.08
CA HIS A 74 -5.64 6.63 5.31
C HIS A 74 -4.87 7.60 6.21
N LYS A 75 -5.27 8.87 6.21
CA LYS A 75 -4.62 9.93 7.01
C LYS A 75 -5.36 10.36 8.29
N ASN A 76 -6.51 9.76 8.60
CA ASN A 76 -7.25 10.00 9.86
C ASN A 76 -6.54 9.39 11.09
N MET A 77 -5.26 9.71 11.28
CA MET A 77 -4.39 9.31 12.38
C MET A 77 -3.19 10.27 12.46
N SER A 78 -2.35 10.17 13.48
CA SER A 78 -1.15 11.01 13.58
C SER A 78 -0.17 10.76 12.43
N ILE A 79 0.84 11.61 12.27
CA ILE A 79 1.89 11.41 11.26
C ILE A 79 2.69 10.14 11.59
N GLU A 80 3.03 9.99 12.86
CA GLU A 80 3.78 8.86 13.41
C GLU A 80 3.02 7.55 13.26
N GLU A 81 1.72 7.55 13.56
CA GLU A 81 0.85 6.38 13.40
C GLU A 81 0.76 5.95 11.92
N GLN A 82 0.60 6.90 10.99
CA GLN A 82 0.52 6.60 9.58
C GLN A 82 1.85 6.05 9.03
N ALA A 83 2.97 6.64 9.43
CA ALA A 83 4.30 6.17 9.10
C ALA A 83 4.55 4.77 9.68
N ALA A 84 4.10 4.48 10.91
CA ALA A 84 4.20 3.16 11.51
C ALA A 84 3.39 2.09 10.75
N GLN A 85 2.20 2.44 10.24
CA GLN A 85 1.42 1.55 9.39
C GLN A 85 2.15 1.24 8.07
N VAL A 86 2.71 2.26 7.39
CA VAL A 86 3.54 2.06 6.18
C VAL A 86 4.72 1.15 6.48
N TYR A 87 5.48 1.46 7.53
CA TYR A 87 6.64 0.68 7.96
C TYR A 87 6.28 -0.79 8.24
N ARG A 88 5.13 -1.03 8.87
CA ARG A 88 4.62 -2.39 9.12
C ARG A 88 4.35 -3.15 7.81
N VAL A 89 3.82 -2.50 6.77
CA VAL A 89 3.64 -3.13 5.45
C VAL A 89 4.99 -3.43 4.81
N LYS A 90 5.90 -2.45 4.75
CA LYS A 90 7.24 -2.61 4.15
C LYS A 90 8.07 -3.70 4.82
N ARG A 91 7.82 -3.99 6.10
CA ARG A 91 8.52 -5.06 6.85
C ARG A 91 7.80 -6.41 6.87
N SER A 92 6.60 -6.53 6.33
CA SER A 92 5.84 -7.79 6.46
C SER A 92 6.49 -8.94 5.68
N GLU A 93 7.12 -8.61 4.55
CA GLU A 93 7.89 -9.50 3.70
C GLU A 93 9.11 -8.75 3.19
N ASN A 94 10.28 -9.40 3.24
CA ASN A 94 11.50 -8.89 2.62
C ASN A 94 12.12 -10.03 1.81
N GLY A 95 12.61 -9.78 0.61
CA GLY A 95 13.41 -10.80 -0.08
C GLY A 95 14.69 -11.11 0.70
N MET A 96 15.36 -10.06 1.15
CA MET A 96 16.47 -10.10 2.09
C MET A 96 16.35 -8.88 3.01
N ILE A 97 16.39 -9.09 4.32
CA ILE A 97 16.40 -8.00 5.30
C ILE A 97 17.82 -7.43 5.33
N THR A 98 18.04 -6.22 4.80
CA THR A 98 19.39 -5.60 4.73
C THR A 98 19.88 -5.05 6.07
N ASP A 99 18.96 -4.65 6.95
CA ASP A 99 19.25 -4.13 8.28
C ASP A 99 18.46 -4.93 9.34
N PRO A 100 18.89 -6.17 9.64
CA PRO A 100 18.21 -7.01 10.60
C PRO A 100 18.39 -6.44 12.02
N VAL A 101 17.37 -6.58 12.86
CA VAL A 101 17.50 -6.26 14.29
C VAL A 101 18.49 -7.24 14.91
N THR A 102 19.55 -6.72 15.54
CA THR A 102 20.61 -7.51 16.15
C THR A 102 20.65 -7.36 17.67
N LEU A 103 21.33 -8.29 18.32
CA LEU A 103 21.72 -8.22 19.72
C LEU A 103 23.24 -8.17 19.84
N THR A 104 23.74 -7.68 20.98
CA THR A 104 25.12 -7.92 21.39
C THR A 104 25.16 -9.04 22.44
N LYS A 105 26.34 -9.62 22.65
CA LYS A 105 26.57 -10.70 23.61
C LYS A 105 26.18 -10.35 25.06
N ASP A 106 26.22 -9.05 25.40
CA ASP A 106 25.98 -8.53 26.74
C ASP A 106 24.50 -8.23 27.04
N HIS A 107 23.63 -8.25 26.03
CA HIS A 107 22.19 -8.11 26.26
C HIS A 107 21.67 -9.25 27.14
N SER A 108 20.64 -8.94 27.92
CA SER A 108 19.87 -9.90 28.70
C SER A 108 18.84 -10.64 27.85
N LEU A 109 18.35 -11.79 28.34
CA LEU A 109 17.22 -12.47 27.73
C LEU A 109 15.93 -11.65 27.80
N ALA A 110 15.76 -10.81 28.84
CA ALA A 110 14.63 -9.90 28.94
C ALA A 110 14.58 -8.92 27.75
N GLU A 111 15.71 -8.27 27.43
CA GLU A 111 15.83 -7.37 26.28
C GLU A 111 15.63 -8.11 24.96
N ALA A 112 16.19 -9.32 24.83
CA ALA A 112 15.98 -10.15 23.64
C ALA A 112 14.49 -10.49 23.44
N ARG A 113 13.77 -10.85 24.52
CA ARG A 113 12.31 -11.12 24.48
C ARG A 113 11.53 -9.89 24.09
N GLU A 114 11.88 -8.73 24.64
CA GLU A 114 11.21 -7.47 24.35
C GLU A 114 11.36 -7.13 22.86
N LEU A 115 12.57 -7.22 22.32
CA LEU A 115 12.82 -7.00 20.89
C LEU A 115 12.08 -8.00 20.00
N MET A 116 12.12 -9.30 20.34
CA MET A 116 11.38 -10.33 19.60
C MET A 116 9.87 -10.08 19.61
N ALA A 117 9.30 -9.67 20.76
CA ALA A 117 7.88 -9.38 20.90
C ALA A 117 7.48 -8.09 20.16
N HIS A 118 8.27 -7.04 20.32
CA HIS A 118 8.04 -5.73 19.71
C HIS A 118 8.06 -5.82 18.18
N TYR A 119 9.10 -6.44 17.62
CA TYR A 119 9.26 -6.58 16.17
C TYR A 119 8.57 -7.82 15.59
N ARG A 120 8.00 -8.69 16.43
CA ARG A 120 7.37 -9.98 16.05
C ARG A 120 8.31 -10.88 15.24
N ILE A 121 9.58 -10.94 15.64
CA ILE A 121 10.62 -11.74 14.97
C ILE A 121 10.97 -12.94 15.86
N SER A 122 11.06 -14.13 15.27
CA SER A 122 11.33 -15.38 16.00
C SER A 122 12.82 -15.66 16.23
N GLY A 123 13.71 -14.70 15.98
CA GLY A 123 15.15 -14.86 16.18
C GLY A 123 15.97 -13.71 15.65
N LEU A 124 17.09 -13.46 16.32
CA LEU A 124 17.92 -12.27 16.18
C LEU A 124 19.38 -12.71 16.01
N PRO A 125 20.09 -12.21 14.98
CA PRO A 125 21.54 -12.33 14.90
C PRO A 125 22.20 -11.63 16.09
N VAL A 126 23.30 -12.19 16.57
CA VAL A 126 24.13 -11.60 17.63
C VAL A 126 25.45 -11.15 17.00
N VAL A 127 25.80 -9.88 17.19
CA VAL A 127 26.98 -9.26 16.60
C VAL A 127 27.92 -8.66 17.65
N ASP A 128 29.19 -8.51 17.29
CA ASP A 128 30.17 -7.77 18.09
C ASP A 128 30.16 -6.25 17.79
N GLU A 129 31.05 -5.50 18.45
CA GLU A 129 31.19 -4.05 18.26
C GLU A 129 31.59 -3.64 16.83
N GLN A 130 32.14 -4.57 16.03
CA GLN A 130 32.52 -4.36 14.63
C GLN A 130 31.46 -4.90 13.66
N ASN A 131 30.26 -5.25 14.15
CA ASN A 131 29.15 -5.84 13.42
C ASN A 131 29.46 -7.23 12.82
N LYS A 132 30.44 -7.95 13.38
CA LYS A 132 30.71 -9.35 12.98
C LYS A 132 29.70 -10.27 13.62
N LEU A 133 29.17 -11.21 12.84
CA LEU A 133 28.24 -12.21 13.33
C LEU A 133 28.97 -13.18 14.28
N ILE A 134 28.57 -13.20 15.55
CA ILE A 134 29.13 -14.06 16.60
C ILE A 134 28.13 -15.09 17.13
N GLY A 135 26.85 -14.96 16.79
CA GLY A 135 25.82 -15.88 17.25
C GLY A 135 24.47 -15.67 16.58
N ILE A 136 23.53 -16.55 16.89
CA ILE A 136 22.10 -16.33 16.62
C ILE A 136 21.30 -16.86 17.81
N ILE A 137 20.26 -16.12 18.18
CA ILE A 137 19.29 -16.54 19.19
C ILE A 137 17.90 -16.63 18.58
N THR A 138 17.14 -17.65 18.92
CA THR A 138 15.82 -17.92 18.37
C THR A 138 14.77 -18.03 19.47
N ASN A 139 13.49 -17.95 19.10
CA ASN A 139 12.40 -18.12 20.04
C ASN A 139 12.46 -19.46 20.79
N ARG A 140 13.05 -20.50 20.19
CA ARG A 140 13.24 -21.81 20.85
C ARG A 140 14.17 -21.71 22.05
N ASP A 141 15.19 -20.86 21.96
CA ASP A 141 16.23 -20.71 22.98
C ASP A 141 15.71 -19.92 24.19
N VAL A 142 14.69 -19.08 23.97
CA VAL A 142 14.21 -18.09 24.94
C VAL A 142 12.85 -18.44 25.58
N LYS A 143 11.94 -19.09 24.84
CA LYS A 143 10.51 -19.25 25.22
C LYS A 143 10.27 -19.91 26.58
N TYR A 144 11.16 -20.81 27.00
CA TYR A 144 11.02 -21.59 28.24
C TYR A 144 12.05 -21.23 29.31
N GLN A 145 12.77 -20.12 29.14
CA GLN A 145 13.74 -19.66 30.14
C GLN A 145 13.03 -18.94 31.28
N GLU A 146 13.32 -19.36 32.52
CA GLU A 146 12.79 -18.74 33.74
C GLU A 146 13.67 -17.58 34.21
N ASN A 147 14.99 -17.71 34.08
CA ASN A 147 15.94 -16.65 34.42
C ASN A 147 16.14 -15.70 33.23
N LEU A 148 15.49 -14.55 33.27
CA LEU A 148 15.56 -13.55 32.20
C LEU A 148 16.78 -12.61 32.31
N ASP A 149 17.53 -12.67 33.41
CA ASP A 149 18.74 -11.85 33.62
C ASP A 149 19.99 -12.48 32.98
N MET A 150 19.88 -13.72 32.49
CA MET A 150 20.98 -14.39 31.78
C MET A 150 21.40 -13.59 30.54
N ARG A 151 22.69 -13.61 30.23
CA ARG A 151 23.20 -12.95 29.03
C ARG A 151 22.92 -13.79 27.79
N VAL A 152 22.69 -13.11 26.67
CA VAL A 152 22.51 -13.74 25.35
C VAL A 152 23.68 -14.67 25.01
N GLU A 153 24.91 -14.29 25.38
CA GLU A 153 26.10 -15.12 25.17
C GLU A 153 26.01 -16.53 25.79
N GLU A 154 25.25 -16.72 26.86
CA GLU A 154 25.20 -17.99 27.58
C GLU A 154 24.35 -19.04 26.84
N ILE A 155 23.42 -18.60 25.99
CA ILE A 155 22.40 -19.46 25.36
C ILE A 155 22.45 -19.41 23.83
N MET A 156 23.00 -18.35 23.21
CA MET A 156 23.04 -18.24 21.76
C MET A 156 23.79 -19.39 21.09
N THR A 157 23.38 -19.73 19.87
CA THR A 157 24.15 -20.66 19.03
C THR A 157 25.42 -19.96 18.52
N LYS A 158 26.60 -20.45 18.91
CA LYS A 158 27.91 -19.86 18.57
C LYS A 158 28.65 -20.60 17.46
N GLU A 159 28.45 -21.90 17.37
CA GLU A 159 29.18 -22.77 16.44
C GLU A 159 28.27 -23.23 15.31
N ASN A 160 28.86 -23.49 14.14
CA ASN A 160 28.17 -23.97 12.94
C ASN A 160 26.96 -23.10 12.54
N ILE A 161 27.09 -21.78 12.73
CA ILE A 161 26.10 -20.82 12.24
C ILE A 161 26.10 -20.92 10.72
N ILE A 162 24.99 -21.39 10.16
CA ILE A 162 24.82 -21.49 8.73
C ILE A 162 24.63 -20.08 8.18
N THR A 163 25.54 -19.63 7.34
CA THR A 163 25.53 -18.31 6.72
C THR A 163 25.62 -18.43 5.20
N SER A 164 25.38 -17.32 4.50
CA SER A 164 25.62 -17.19 3.06
C SER A 164 26.12 -15.79 2.73
N ASP A 165 26.43 -15.54 1.46
CA ASP A 165 26.91 -14.23 0.98
C ASP A 165 25.81 -13.42 0.25
N LYS A 166 26.12 -12.16 -0.09
CA LYS A 166 25.20 -11.22 -0.75
C LYS A 166 24.69 -11.67 -2.13
N SER A 167 25.33 -12.64 -2.77
CA SER A 167 24.91 -13.16 -4.08
C SER A 167 23.76 -14.17 -3.98
N THR A 168 23.43 -14.60 -2.76
CA THR A 168 22.41 -15.62 -2.48
C THR A 168 21.01 -15.10 -2.83
N ASN A 169 20.35 -15.75 -3.80
CA ASN A 169 18.94 -15.49 -4.10
C ASN A 169 18.00 -16.34 -3.23
N LEU A 170 16.69 -16.06 -3.28
CA LEU A 170 15.68 -16.76 -2.46
C LEU A 170 15.61 -18.28 -2.70
N GLU A 171 15.81 -18.76 -3.93
CA GLU A 171 15.80 -20.21 -4.21
C GLU A 171 17.05 -20.89 -3.65
N GLN A 172 18.23 -20.28 -3.77
CA GLN A 172 19.46 -20.77 -3.13
C GLN A 172 19.33 -20.75 -1.61
N ALA A 173 18.79 -19.67 -1.04
CA ALA A 173 18.53 -19.55 0.39
C ALA A 173 17.59 -20.65 0.88
N LYS A 174 16.53 -20.95 0.12
CA LYS A 174 15.60 -22.06 0.39
C LYS A 174 16.30 -23.41 0.43
N GLU A 175 17.16 -23.70 -0.53
CA GLU A 175 17.94 -24.95 -0.53
C GLU A 175 18.85 -25.04 0.71
N ILE A 176 19.54 -23.95 1.06
CA ILE A 176 20.43 -23.90 2.24
C ILE A 176 19.63 -24.09 3.54
N LEU A 177 18.52 -23.38 3.71
CA LEU A 177 17.66 -23.45 4.90
C LEU A 177 17.09 -24.87 5.08
N LEU A 178 16.57 -25.48 4.00
CA LEU A 178 16.01 -26.83 4.03
C LEU A 178 17.06 -27.91 4.31
N LYS A 179 18.21 -27.84 3.62
CA LYS A 179 19.31 -28.80 3.79
C LYS A 179 19.83 -28.81 5.23
N ASN A 180 19.97 -27.63 5.84
CA ASN A 180 20.52 -27.48 7.17
C ASN A 180 19.45 -27.48 8.27
N ARG A 181 18.16 -27.53 7.92
CA ARG A 181 17.01 -27.54 8.85
C ARG A 181 17.00 -26.34 9.80
N VAL A 182 17.31 -25.17 9.25
CA VAL A 182 17.31 -23.88 9.97
C VAL A 182 16.26 -22.95 9.37
N GLU A 183 15.73 -22.02 10.16
CA GLU A 183 14.67 -21.08 9.73
C GLU A 183 15.22 -19.71 9.31
N LYS A 184 16.50 -19.45 9.59
CA LYS A 184 17.13 -18.14 9.42
C LYS A 184 18.51 -18.33 8.80
N LEU A 185 18.81 -17.53 7.79
CA LEU A 185 20.07 -17.52 7.07
C LEU A 185 20.67 -16.12 7.14
N PRO A 186 21.56 -15.86 8.11
CA PRO A 186 22.36 -14.63 8.13
C PRO A 186 23.22 -14.52 6.87
N ILE A 187 23.22 -13.33 6.27
CA ILE A 187 24.03 -13.00 5.12
C ILE A 187 25.22 -12.17 5.62
N VAL A 188 26.43 -12.60 5.29
CA VAL A 188 27.68 -11.96 5.73
C VAL A 188 28.54 -11.53 4.55
N ASP A 189 29.44 -10.57 4.77
CA ASP A 189 30.49 -10.20 3.81
C ASP A 189 31.79 -11.01 4.02
N ASP A 190 32.82 -10.68 3.24
CA ASP A 190 34.14 -11.34 3.28
C ASP A 190 34.87 -11.16 4.63
N GLU A 191 34.50 -10.16 5.43
CA GLU A 191 35.04 -9.92 6.78
C GLU A 191 34.18 -10.56 7.88
N TYR A 192 33.14 -11.31 7.49
CA TYR A 192 32.14 -11.93 8.36
C TYR A 192 31.23 -10.92 9.10
N LYS A 193 31.09 -9.71 8.54
CA LYS A 193 30.13 -8.72 9.03
C LYS A 193 28.73 -9.04 8.55
N LEU A 194 27.75 -8.86 9.43
CA LEU A 194 26.35 -9.09 9.10
C LEU A 194 25.86 -8.01 8.14
N VAL A 195 25.39 -8.42 6.97
CA VAL A 195 24.87 -7.53 5.92
C VAL A 195 23.43 -7.83 5.52
N GLY A 196 22.85 -8.90 6.06
CA GLY A 196 21.44 -9.15 5.95
C GLY A 196 20.95 -10.45 6.60
N LEU A 197 19.66 -10.73 6.45
CA LEU A 197 19.00 -11.92 6.97
C LEU A 197 17.90 -12.37 6.01
N ILE A 198 17.90 -13.65 5.65
CA ILE A 198 16.79 -14.30 4.92
C ILE A 198 16.10 -15.28 5.87
N THR A 199 14.76 -15.33 5.85
CA THR A 199 13.98 -16.23 6.70
C THR A 199 13.16 -17.21 5.89
N ILE A 200 12.85 -18.38 6.47
CA ILE A 200 11.96 -19.36 5.84
C ILE A 200 10.56 -18.78 5.58
N LYS A 201 10.11 -17.86 6.42
CA LYS A 201 8.83 -17.16 6.26
C LYS A 201 8.80 -16.37 4.95
N ASP A 202 9.90 -15.74 4.55
CA ASP A 202 9.96 -14.99 3.29
C ASP A 202 9.80 -15.91 2.07
N ILE A 203 10.36 -17.13 2.15
CA ILE A 203 10.20 -18.17 1.12
C ILE A 203 8.77 -18.72 1.11
N ASP A 204 8.20 -19.02 2.27
CA ASP A 204 6.81 -19.51 2.38
C ASP A 204 5.84 -18.48 1.79
N ASN A 205 6.01 -17.20 2.13
CA ASN A 205 5.20 -16.12 1.56
C ASN A 205 5.36 -16.01 0.04
N GLN A 206 6.56 -16.19 -0.51
CA GLN A 206 6.77 -16.16 -1.97
C GLN A 206 6.03 -17.31 -2.67
N LEU A 207 5.98 -18.49 -2.05
CA LEU A 207 5.25 -19.64 -2.59
C LEU A 207 3.74 -19.50 -2.43
N GLU A 208 3.27 -18.96 -1.30
CA GLU A 208 1.86 -18.74 -1.01
C GLU A 208 1.27 -17.60 -1.86
N TYR A 209 2.06 -16.53 -2.09
CA TYR A 209 1.66 -15.32 -2.79
C TYR A 209 2.53 -15.05 -4.03
N PRO A 210 2.48 -15.91 -5.07
CA PRO A 210 3.32 -15.78 -6.26
C PRO A 210 3.01 -14.51 -7.09
N ASN A 211 1.81 -13.95 -6.93
CA ASN A 211 1.36 -12.73 -7.59
C ASN A 211 1.54 -11.48 -6.73
N ALA A 212 2.25 -11.56 -5.60
CA ALA A 212 2.47 -10.40 -4.74
C ALA A 212 3.14 -9.25 -5.51
N THR A 213 2.65 -8.04 -5.33
CA THR A 213 3.30 -6.84 -5.87
C THR A 213 4.34 -6.34 -4.89
N LYS A 214 5.59 -6.32 -5.33
CA LYS A 214 6.77 -6.00 -4.52
C LYS A 214 7.60 -4.91 -5.19
N ASP A 215 8.34 -4.16 -4.37
CA ASP A 215 9.36 -3.23 -4.85
C ASP A 215 10.64 -3.97 -5.28
N ASP A 216 11.62 -3.23 -5.79
CA ASP A 216 12.90 -3.79 -6.28
C ASP A 216 13.71 -4.50 -5.18
N SER A 217 13.42 -4.22 -3.90
CA SER A 217 14.02 -4.87 -2.73
C SER A 217 13.24 -6.11 -2.28
N GLY A 218 12.17 -6.49 -2.98
CA GLY A 218 11.32 -7.64 -2.67
C GLY A 218 10.37 -7.39 -1.50
N ARG A 219 10.12 -6.13 -1.12
CA ARG A 219 9.17 -5.76 -0.06
C ARG A 219 7.81 -5.47 -0.65
N LEU A 220 6.73 -5.76 0.06
CA LEU A 220 5.39 -5.40 -0.40
C LEU A 220 5.28 -3.89 -0.68
N ILE A 221 4.56 -3.52 -1.73
CA ILE A 221 4.29 -2.11 -2.04
C ILE A 221 3.14 -1.56 -1.19
N VAL A 222 3.17 -0.26 -0.90
CA VAL A 222 2.14 0.43 -0.12
C VAL A 222 1.98 1.88 -0.58
N GLY A 223 0.73 2.32 -0.63
CA GLY A 223 0.38 3.72 -0.84
C GLY A 223 -0.06 4.41 0.45
N ALA A 224 -0.09 5.74 0.45
CA ALA A 224 -0.66 6.51 1.57
C ALA A 224 -1.43 7.75 1.09
N GLY A 225 -2.58 8.02 1.69
CA GLY A 225 -3.32 9.27 1.48
C GLY A 225 -2.72 10.42 2.28
N VAL A 226 -2.67 11.62 1.71
CA VAL A 226 -2.27 12.86 2.38
C VAL A 226 -3.25 13.99 2.06
N GLY A 227 -3.28 15.01 2.92
CA GLY A 227 -4.14 16.17 2.78
C GLY A 227 -3.49 17.30 1.99
N VAL A 228 -4.00 18.52 2.19
CA VAL A 228 -3.43 19.76 1.64
C VAL A 228 -3.07 20.80 2.72
N GLY A 229 -3.10 20.39 3.99
CA GLY A 229 -2.76 21.23 5.14
C GLY A 229 -1.27 21.60 5.21
N GLU A 230 -0.93 22.48 6.15
CA GLU A 230 0.45 22.94 6.38
C GLU A 230 1.39 21.79 6.80
N ASP A 231 0.88 20.82 7.55
CA ASP A 231 1.58 19.62 8.03
C ASP A 231 1.86 18.58 6.92
N THR A 232 1.36 18.80 5.70
CA THR A 232 1.43 17.79 4.62
C THR A 232 2.87 17.44 4.24
N LEU A 233 3.79 18.40 4.21
CA LEU A 233 5.19 18.10 3.85
C LEU A 233 5.89 17.25 4.92
N GLU A 234 5.67 17.58 6.19
CA GLU A 234 6.18 16.80 7.33
C GLU A 234 5.64 15.38 7.29
N ARG A 235 4.33 15.23 7.02
CA ARG A 235 3.69 13.93 6.83
C ARG A 235 4.29 13.14 5.68
N VAL A 236 4.50 13.76 4.52
CA VAL A 236 5.10 13.09 3.36
C VAL A 236 6.54 12.67 3.67
N GLN A 237 7.34 13.52 4.35
CA GLN A 237 8.69 13.16 4.77
C GLN A 237 8.69 11.90 5.64
N ALA A 238 7.86 11.85 6.68
CA ALA A 238 7.76 10.69 7.57
C ALA A 238 7.32 9.40 6.82
N LEU A 239 6.43 9.53 5.83
CA LEU A 239 6.00 8.40 5.00
C LEU A 239 7.12 7.92 4.06
N VAL A 240 7.89 8.84 3.48
CA VAL A 240 9.07 8.53 2.65
C VAL A 240 10.14 7.83 3.49
N ASP A 241 10.41 8.33 4.69
CA ASP A 241 11.36 7.72 5.63
C ASP A 241 10.91 6.31 6.05
N ALA A 242 9.59 6.08 6.18
CA ALA A 242 9.00 4.76 6.41
C ALA A 242 9.01 3.85 5.17
N GLY A 243 9.30 4.39 3.98
CA GLY A 243 9.42 3.65 2.73
C GLY A 243 8.14 3.53 1.91
N VAL A 244 7.24 4.52 1.96
CA VAL A 244 6.04 4.56 1.09
C VAL A 244 6.44 4.58 -0.39
N ASP A 245 5.71 3.84 -1.23
CA ASP A 245 6.03 3.72 -2.67
C ASP A 245 5.32 4.80 -3.50
N ILE A 246 4.12 5.19 -3.08
CA ILE A 246 3.27 6.17 -3.78
C ILE A 246 2.36 6.91 -2.79
N ILE A 247 2.14 8.20 -3.00
CA ILE A 247 1.18 8.96 -2.18
C ILE A 247 -0.03 9.43 -3.00
N ALA A 248 -1.15 9.66 -2.34
CA ALA A 248 -2.32 10.30 -2.93
C ALA A 248 -2.66 11.60 -2.21
N VAL A 249 -2.54 12.73 -2.92
CA VAL A 249 -3.08 14.01 -2.45
C VAL A 249 -4.59 13.95 -2.66
N ASP A 250 -5.33 13.66 -1.60
CA ASP A 250 -6.76 13.30 -1.67
C ASP A 250 -7.65 14.46 -1.20
N SER A 251 -8.23 15.17 -2.17
CA SER A 251 -9.21 16.24 -1.93
C SER A 251 -10.55 15.93 -2.60
N ALA A 252 -11.65 16.46 -2.06
CA ALA A 252 -12.94 16.41 -2.74
C ALA A 252 -12.95 17.18 -4.08
N HIS A 253 -12.05 18.16 -4.24
CA HIS A 253 -11.88 18.93 -5.47
C HIS A 253 -10.40 19.13 -5.81
N GLY A 254 -9.86 18.20 -6.60
CA GLY A 254 -8.45 18.16 -7.00
C GLY A 254 -8.02 19.31 -7.93
N HIS A 255 -8.96 20.02 -8.55
CA HIS A 255 -8.67 21.18 -9.42
C HIS A 255 -8.67 22.52 -8.64
N SER A 256 -8.55 22.47 -7.32
CA SER A 256 -8.38 23.67 -6.51
C SER A 256 -6.92 24.13 -6.51
N LYS A 257 -6.72 25.45 -6.43
CA LYS A 257 -5.38 26.05 -6.37
C LYS A 257 -4.50 25.44 -5.27
N GLY A 258 -5.05 25.23 -4.07
CA GLY A 258 -4.32 24.65 -2.95
C GLY A 258 -3.83 23.22 -3.21
N VAL A 259 -4.63 22.39 -3.92
CA VAL A 259 -4.19 21.05 -4.32
C VAL A 259 -3.07 21.14 -5.35
N LEU A 260 -3.22 21.96 -6.39
CA LEU A 260 -2.20 22.12 -7.44
C LEU A 260 -0.87 22.61 -6.85
N GLU A 261 -0.92 23.61 -5.98
CA GLU A 261 0.26 24.15 -5.30
C GLU A 261 0.90 23.09 -4.39
N LYS A 262 0.10 22.31 -3.65
CA LYS A 262 0.63 21.25 -2.78
C LYS A 262 1.27 20.12 -3.57
N VAL A 263 0.67 19.69 -4.68
CA VAL A 263 1.27 18.67 -5.58
C VAL A 263 2.61 19.16 -6.12
N ALA A 264 2.68 20.42 -6.59
CA ALA A 264 3.92 21.01 -7.08
C ALA A 264 4.99 21.14 -5.98
N GLU A 265 4.58 21.51 -4.77
CA GLU A 265 5.46 21.58 -3.62
C GLU A 265 6.03 20.20 -3.24
N ILE A 266 5.19 19.15 -3.21
CA ILE A 266 5.64 17.79 -2.93
C ILE A 266 6.60 17.31 -4.02
N ARG A 267 6.26 17.47 -5.32
CA ARG A 267 7.13 17.07 -6.44
C ARG A 267 8.50 17.76 -6.36
N LYS A 268 8.54 19.02 -5.93
CA LYS A 268 9.80 19.77 -5.76
C LYS A 268 10.69 19.19 -4.66
N HIS A 269 10.12 18.78 -3.53
CA HIS A 269 10.87 18.24 -2.39
C HIS A 269 11.20 16.74 -2.56
N PHE A 270 10.34 16.00 -3.25
CA PHE A 270 10.47 14.56 -3.50
C PHE A 270 10.39 14.27 -5.00
N PRO A 271 11.44 14.59 -5.79
CA PRO A 271 11.42 14.48 -7.25
C PRO A 271 11.13 13.07 -7.76
N ASP A 272 11.50 12.05 -6.99
CA ASP A 272 11.39 10.64 -7.36
C ASP A 272 10.12 9.95 -6.81
N LEU A 273 9.36 10.60 -5.92
CA LEU A 273 8.17 9.98 -5.32
C LEU A 273 7.02 9.92 -6.33
N ASP A 274 6.32 8.79 -6.40
CA ASP A 274 5.11 8.68 -7.20
C ASP A 274 3.94 9.40 -6.51
N ILE A 275 3.19 10.20 -7.27
CA ILE A 275 2.14 11.09 -6.75
C ILE A 275 0.86 10.87 -7.56
N VAL A 276 -0.18 10.45 -6.85
CA VAL A 276 -1.58 10.46 -7.31
C VAL A 276 -2.19 11.82 -6.98
N GLY A 277 -2.69 12.51 -8.01
CA GLY A 277 -3.47 13.75 -7.86
C GLY A 277 -4.97 13.50 -8.07
N GLY A 278 -5.82 13.96 -7.16
CA GLY A 278 -7.27 13.87 -7.33
C GLY A 278 -8.09 14.40 -6.14
N ASN A 279 -9.42 14.24 -6.14
CA ASN A 279 -10.22 13.66 -7.22
C ASN A 279 -10.55 14.70 -8.31
N ILE A 280 -10.59 14.26 -9.57
CA ILE A 280 -10.98 15.08 -10.73
C ILE A 280 -11.99 14.35 -11.63
N VAL A 281 -12.62 15.09 -12.56
CA VAL A 281 -13.58 14.55 -13.54
C VAL A 281 -13.49 15.21 -14.92
N THR A 282 -12.50 16.09 -15.16
CA THR A 282 -12.36 16.84 -16.43
C THR A 282 -10.93 16.84 -16.95
N ALA A 283 -10.77 17.01 -18.27
CA ALA A 283 -9.47 17.07 -18.95
C ALA A 283 -8.64 18.29 -18.50
N GLU A 284 -9.27 19.43 -18.23
CA GLU A 284 -8.56 20.63 -17.76
C GLU A 284 -7.92 20.38 -16.40
N ALA A 285 -8.65 19.74 -15.49
CA ALA A 285 -8.15 19.40 -14.17
C ALA A 285 -6.98 18.40 -14.25
N ALA A 286 -7.08 17.43 -15.16
CA ALA A 286 -6.01 16.49 -15.46
C ALA A 286 -4.76 17.20 -16.00
N THR A 287 -4.92 18.12 -16.94
CA THR A 287 -3.82 18.92 -17.50
C THR A 287 -3.05 19.64 -16.40
N ASP A 288 -3.77 20.30 -15.49
CA ASP A 288 -3.15 21.12 -14.46
C ASP A 288 -2.50 20.28 -13.36
N LEU A 289 -3.07 19.14 -12.99
CA LEU A 289 -2.45 18.20 -12.05
C LEU A 289 -1.18 17.55 -12.61
N ILE A 290 -1.19 17.17 -13.90
CA ILE A 290 0.01 16.63 -14.56
C ILE A 290 1.11 17.68 -14.58
N LYS A 291 0.79 18.93 -14.94
CA LYS A 291 1.74 20.06 -14.91
C LYS A 291 2.28 20.33 -13.50
N ALA A 292 1.45 20.16 -12.46
CA ALA A 292 1.88 20.28 -11.08
C ALA A 292 2.83 19.15 -10.66
N GLY A 293 2.85 18.01 -11.37
CA GLY A 293 3.78 16.91 -11.11
C GLY A 293 3.12 15.62 -10.64
N ALA A 294 1.79 15.50 -10.72
CA ALA A 294 1.12 14.22 -10.54
C ALA A 294 1.42 13.30 -11.74
N ASN A 295 1.84 12.07 -11.47
CA ASN A 295 2.09 11.05 -12.49
C ASN A 295 1.06 9.91 -12.49
N VAL A 296 0.04 10.02 -11.63
CA VAL A 296 -1.18 9.23 -11.63
C VAL A 296 -2.37 10.17 -11.32
N LEU A 297 -3.52 9.94 -11.94
CA LEU A 297 -4.74 10.73 -11.72
C LEU A 297 -5.83 9.89 -11.08
N LYS A 298 -6.44 10.39 -10.01
CA LYS A 298 -7.60 9.75 -9.37
C LYS A 298 -8.90 10.41 -9.81
N VAL A 299 -9.78 9.63 -10.44
CA VAL A 299 -10.97 10.12 -11.14
C VAL A 299 -12.24 9.67 -10.44
N GLY A 300 -13.10 10.64 -10.14
CA GLY A 300 -14.44 10.40 -9.62
C GLY A 300 -14.86 11.40 -8.56
N VAL A 301 -15.92 12.16 -8.85
CA VAL A 301 -16.54 13.09 -7.88
C VAL A 301 -18.01 12.70 -7.67
N GLY A 302 -18.31 12.27 -6.44
CA GLY A 302 -19.62 11.81 -6.03
C GLY A 302 -20.12 10.42 -6.48
N PRO A 303 -19.35 9.50 -7.11
CA PRO A 303 -19.87 8.19 -7.50
C PRO A 303 -19.93 7.18 -6.34
N GLY A 304 -19.20 7.44 -5.24
CA GLY A 304 -19.07 6.51 -4.12
C GLY A 304 -20.41 6.20 -3.46
N SER A 305 -20.60 4.95 -3.03
CA SER A 305 -21.86 4.45 -2.46
C SER A 305 -22.35 5.21 -1.22
N ILE A 306 -21.42 5.85 -0.50
CA ILE A 306 -21.68 6.62 0.72
C ILE A 306 -21.40 8.12 0.54
N CYS A 307 -21.10 8.56 -0.68
CA CYS A 307 -20.80 9.95 -0.98
C CYS A 307 -22.08 10.69 -1.31
N THR A 308 -22.35 11.78 -0.59
CA THR A 308 -23.55 12.60 -0.78
C THR A 308 -23.29 13.88 -1.57
N THR A 309 -22.07 14.08 -2.10
CA THR A 309 -21.66 15.32 -2.81
C THR A 309 -22.62 15.71 -3.93
N ARG A 310 -23.07 14.75 -4.76
CA ARG A 310 -24.03 15.04 -5.85
C ARG A 310 -25.39 15.48 -5.33
N VAL A 311 -25.84 14.92 -4.21
CA VAL A 311 -27.15 15.21 -3.63
C VAL A 311 -27.13 16.54 -2.87
N VAL A 312 -26.08 16.80 -2.10
CA VAL A 312 -25.99 17.97 -1.21
C VAL A 312 -25.44 19.20 -1.94
N ALA A 313 -24.36 19.05 -2.71
CA ALA A 313 -23.71 20.17 -3.38
C ALA A 313 -24.15 20.32 -4.86
N GLY A 314 -24.79 19.30 -5.45
CA GLY A 314 -25.16 19.32 -6.86
C GLY A 314 -23.98 19.17 -7.83
N VAL A 315 -22.83 18.68 -7.36
CA VAL A 315 -21.57 18.62 -8.13
C VAL A 315 -21.15 17.17 -8.39
N GLY A 316 -20.79 16.86 -9.63
CA GLY A 316 -20.20 15.58 -10.04
C GLY A 316 -20.42 15.29 -11.53
N VAL A 317 -19.82 14.20 -12.01
CA VAL A 317 -19.99 13.67 -13.38
C VAL A 317 -20.22 12.16 -13.27
N PRO A 318 -21.16 11.56 -14.04
CA PRO A 318 -21.31 10.10 -14.14
C PRO A 318 -19.97 9.39 -14.37
N GLN A 319 -19.73 8.29 -13.65
CA GLN A 319 -18.35 7.82 -13.44
C GLN A 319 -17.66 7.35 -14.71
N LEU A 320 -18.41 6.74 -15.64
CA LEU A 320 -17.83 6.24 -16.87
C LEU A 320 -17.40 7.38 -17.77
N SER A 321 -18.26 8.38 -17.98
CA SER A 321 -17.92 9.62 -18.70
C SER A 321 -16.76 10.35 -18.05
N ALA A 322 -16.70 10.43 -16.72
CA ALA A 322 -15.57 11.04 -16.02
C ALA A 322 -14.23 10.36 -16.33
N ILE A 323 -14.20 9.01 -16.41
CA ILE A 323 -13.00 8.26 -16.80
C ILE A 323 -12.61 8.59 -18.24
N TYR A 324 -13.56 8.54 -19.19
CA TYR A 324 -13.31 8.88 -20.59
C TYR A 324 -12.73 10.29 -20.76
N ASN A 325 -13.35 11.28 -20.10
CA ASN A 325 -12.96 12.69 -20.19
C ASN A 325 -11.53 12.94 -19.71
N VAL A 326 -11.00 12.09 -18.82
CA VAL A 326 -9.63 12.21 -18.30
C VAL A 326 -8.65 11.32 -19.06
N TYR A 327 -9.07 10.11 -19.46
CA TYR A 327 -8.19 9.10 -20.06
C TYR A 327 -7.50 9.57 -21.34
N GLU A 328 -8.25 10.17 -22.29
CA GLU A 328 -7.68 10.58 -23.58
C GLU A 328 -6.54 11.60 -23.45
N LEU A 329 -6.57 12.42 -22.40
CA LEU A 329 -5.48 13.33 -22.09
C LEU A 329 -4.35 12.60 -21.35
N ALA A 330 -4.70 11.82 -20.33
CA ALA A 330 -3.72 11.11 -19.51
C ALA A 330 -2.84 10.17 -20.34
N GLU A 331 -3.41 9.46 -21.31
CA GLU A 331 -2.71 8.59 -22.26
C GLU A 331 -1.63 9.34 -23.05
N LYS A 332 -1.92 10.55 -23.55
CA LYS A 332 -0.97 11.40 -24.29
C LYS A 332 0.25 11.82 -23.46
N HIS A 333 0.10 11.81 -22.13
CA HIS A 333 1.15 12.15 -21.17
C HIS A 333 1.76 10.92 -20.48
N ASN A 334 1.39 9.69 -20.89
CA ASN A 334 1.81 8.44 -20.26
C ASN A 334 1.47 8.36 -18.74
N VAL A 335 0.37 8.99 -18.35
CA VAL A 335 -0.15 9.07 -16.98
C VAL A 335 -1.33 8.12 -16.82
N THR A 336 -1.34 7.35 -15.74
CA THR A 336 -2.39 6.36 -15.47
C THR A 336 -3.59 6.98 -14.78
N VAL A 337 -4.80 6.50 -15.13
CA VAL A 337 -6.05 6.86 -14.46
C VAL A 337 -6.47 5.77 -13.47
N ILE A 338 -6.76 6.18 -12.23
CA ILE A 338 -7.44 5.36 -11.21
C ILE A 338 -8.92 5.75 -11.19
N ALA A 339 -9.82 4.79 -11.43
CA ALA A 339 -11.25 4.99 -11.25
C ALA A 339 -11.65 4.79 -9.77
N ASP A 340 -12.08 5.85 -9.10
CA ASP A 340 -12.41 5.87 -7.66
C ASP A 340 -13.92 6.03 -7.42
N GLY A 341 -14.54 4.95 -6.93
CA GLY A 341 -15.94 4.91 -6.51
C GLY A 341 -16.96 4.51 -7.59
N GLY A 342 -18.18 4.19 -7.15
CA GLY A 342 -19.30 3.78 -8.01
C GLY A 342 -19.31 2.30 -8.43
N ILE A 343 -18.27 1.54 -8.09
CA ILE A 343 -18.11 0.12 -8.41
C ILE A 343 -18.85 -0.73 -7.38
N LYS A 344 -19.87 -1.46 -7.83
CA LYS A 344 -20.70 -2.34 -6.99
C LYS A 344 -20.40 -3.80 -7.23
N LEU A 345 -20.06 -4.17 -8.46
CA LEU A 345 -19.86 -5.56 -8.89
C LEU A 345 -18.60 -5.69 -9.74
N SER A 346 -18.14 -6.93 -9.94
CA SER A 346 -16.96 -7.23 -10.79
C SER A 346 -17.12 -6.71 -12.21
N GLY A 347 -18.33 -6.73 -12.78
CA GLY A 347 -18.60 -6.16 -14.10
C GLY A 347 -18.31 -4.66 -14.20
N ASP A 348 -18.48 -3.89 -13.12
CA ASP A 348 -18.17 -2.45 -13.10
C ASP A 348 -16.66 -2.22 -13.14
N ILE A 349 -15.87 -3.12 -12.52
CA ILE A 349 -14.40 -3.11 -12.62
C ILE A 349 -13.99 -3.28 -14.08
N VAL A 350 -14.55 -4.28 -14.76
CA VAL A 350 -14.26 -4.54 -16.17
C VAL A 350 -14.64 -3.34 -17.04
N LYS A 351 -15.81 -2.72 -16.82
CA LYS A 351 -16.25 -1.52 -17.53
C LYS A 351 -15.33 -0.31 -17.29
N ALA A 352 -14.86 -0.11 -16.05
CA ALA A 352 -13.94 0.97 -15.72
C ALA A 352 -12.60 0.81 -16.46
N ILE A 353 -12.03 -0.40 -16.44
CA ILE A 353 -10.79 -0.72 -17.14
C ILE A 353 -10.96 -0.55 -18.66
N ALA A 354 -12.05 -1.09 -19.21
CA ALA A 354 -12.36 -0.95 -20.64
C ALA A 354 -12.58 0.51 -21.07
N SER A 355 -12.87 1.42 -20.14
CA SER A 355 -13.04 2.85 -20.39
C SER A 355 -11.75 3.66 -20.22
N GLY A 356 -10.61 2.99 -19.97
CA GLY A 356 -9.28 3.61 -19.89
C GLY A 356 -8.68 3.70 -18.48
N ALA A 357 -9.36 3.19 -17.45
CA ALA A 357 -8.73 3.13 -16.12
C ALA A 357 -7.62 2.07 -16.09
N GLY A 358 -6.42 2.43 -15.65
CA GLY A 358 -5.34 1.47 -15.39
C GLY A 358 -5.54 0.70 -14.09
N ALA A 359 -6.29 1.26 -13.14
CA ALA A 359 -6.68 0.56 -11.93
C ALA A 359 -8.02 1.08 -11.39
N VAL A 360 -8.64 0.30 -10.52
CA VAL A 360 -9.84 0.71 -9.78
C VAL A 360 -9.53 0.85 -8.29
N MET A 361 -10.03 1.91 -7.67
CA MET A 361 -9.96 2.11 -6.22
C MET A 361 -11.30 1.71 -5.58
N LEU A 362 -11.25 0.74 -4.67
CA LEU A 362 -12.41 0.12 -4.05
C LEU A 362 -12.51 0.49 -2.56
N GLY A 363 -13.70 0.92 -2.14
CA GLY A 363 -14.04 1.14 -0.73
C GLY A 363 -15.00 0.07 -0.23
N SER A 364 -16.28 0.15 -0.61
CA SER A 364 -17.35 -0.68 -0.04
C SER A 364 -17.17 -2.19 -0.22
N LEU A 365 -16.55 -2.62 -1.32
CA LEU A 365 -16.28 -4.04 -1.59
C LEU A 365 -15.25 -4.64 -0.65
N LEU A 366 -14.39 -3.80 -0.05
CA LEU A 366 -13.31 -4.22 0.84
C LEU A 366 -13.58 -3.90 2.32
N ALA A 367 -14.48 -2.95 2.61
CA ALA A 367 -14.76 -2.52 3.99
C ALA A 367 -15.28 -3.63 4.91
N GLY A 368 -15.86 -4.70 4.35
CA GLY A 368 -16.42 -5.82 5.11
C GLY A 368 -15.51 -7.05 5.26
N THR A 369 -14.29 -7.03 4.72
CA THR A 369 -13.37 -8.17 4.81
C THR A 369 -12.75 -8.28 6.20
N ASP A 370 -12.12 -9.41 6.53
CA ASP A 370 -11.53 -9.61 7.87
C ASP A 370 -10.38 -8.61 8.14
N GLU A 371 -9.60 -8.27 7.10
CA GLU A 371 -8.42 -7.42 7.17
C GLU A 371 -8.73 -5.91 7.20
N SER A 372 -9.97 -5.50 6.87
CA SER A 372 -10.36 -4.10 6.98
C SER A 372 -10.42 -3.66 8.47
N PRO A 373 -10.09 -2.40 8.80
CA PRO A 373 -10.13 -1.90 10.16
C PRO A 373 -11.58 -1.78 10.65
N GLY A 374 -11.74 -1.83 11.98
CA GLY A 374 -13.03 -1.75 12.65
C GLY A 374 -13.52 -3.10 13.20
N GLU A 375 -14.47 -3.02 14.12
CA GLU A 375 -14.99 -4.19 14.81
C GLU A 375 -16.17 -4.82 14.07
N GLU A 376 -16.31 -6.15 14.19
CA GLU A 376 -17.50 -6.86 13.75
C GLU A 376 -18.70 -6.54 14.65
N ILE A 377 -19.80 -6.12 14.03
CA ILE A 377 -21.08 -5.84 14.68
C ILE A 377 -22.07 -6.93 14.29
N ILE A 378 -22.71 -7.56 15.27
CA ILE A 378 -23.79 -8.52 15.02
C ILE A 378 -25.11 -7.74 14.97
N PHE A 379 -25.77 -7.74 13.81
CA PHE A 379 -27.08 -7.16 13.62
C PHE A 379 -28.01 -8.19 12.99
N GLN A 380 -29.13 -8.48 13.66
CA GLN A 380 -30.12 -9.48 13.21
C GLN A 380 -29.50 -10.85 12.84
N GLY A 381 -28.51 -11.30 13.63
CA GLY A 381 -27.84 -12.59 13.43
C GLY A 381 -26.86 -12.64 12.26
N ARG A 382 -26.57 -11.51 11.61
CA ARG A 382 -25.55 -11.38 10.57
C ARG A 382 -24.40 -10.50 11.07
N LYS A 383 -23.18 -10.81 10.62
CA LYS A 383 -21.99 -10.00 10.88
C LYS A 383 -21.94 -8.82 9.91
N PHE A 384 -21.59 -7.65 10.42
CA PHE A 384 -21.38 -6.42 9.67
C PHE A 384 -20.10 -5.74 10.15
N LYS A 385 -19.49 -4.92 9.29
CA LYS A 385 -18.50 -3.91 9.70
C LYS A 385 -19.03 -2.52 9.35
N ALA A 386 -18.67 -1.53 10.16
CA ALA A 386 -19.05 -0.15 9.91
C ALA A 386 -18.30 0.39 8.67
N TYR A 387 -19.02 1.01 7.74
CA TYR A 387 -18.44 1.65 6.56
C TYR A 387 -18.92 3.10 6.47
N GLN A 388 -17.99 4.06 6.46
CA GLN A 388 -18.32 5.48 6.57
C GLN A 388 -17.55 6.34 5.58
N GLY A 389 -18.20 7.41 5.11
CA GLY A 389 -17.63 8.31 4.12
C GLY A 389 -16.68 9.28 4.77
N MET A 390 -15.61 9.66 4.06
CA MET A 390 -14.68 10.68 4.55
C MET A 390 -15.40 12.02 4.81
N GLY A 391 -16.50 12.29 4.11
CA GLY A 391 -17.39 13.43 4.31
C GLY A 391 -18.49 13.23 5.36
N SER A 392 -18.45 12.15 6.14
CA SER A 392 -19.35 11.98 7.29
C SER A 392 -18.86 12.80 8.48
N LEU A 393 -19.78 13.22 9.36
CA LEU A 393 -19.43 14.01 10.57
C LEU A 393 -18.45 13.26 11.48
N SER A 394 -18.57 11.93 11.58
CA SER A 394 -17.68 11.08 12.37
C SER A 394 -16.27 11.00 11.79
N ALA A 395 -16.14 10.83 10.47
CA ALA A 395 -14.83 10.84 9.80
C ALA A 395 -14.19 12.23 9.83
N MET A 396 -14.97 13.29 9.64
CA MET A 396 -14.48 14.68 9.76
C MET A 396 -13.96 14.99 11.16
N LYS A 397 -14.63 14.52 12.22
CA LYS A 397 -14.13 14.70 13.61
C LYS A 397 -12.77 14.02 13.86
N ARG A 398 -12.44 12.98 13.10
CA ARG A 398 -11.18 12.20 13.21
C ARG A 398 -10.07 12.64 12.24
N GLY A 399 -10.24 13.78 11.54
CA GLY A 399 -9.20 14.34 10.67
C GLY A 399 -9.59 14.47 9.18
N GLY A 400 -10.82 14.14 8.79
CA GLY A 400 -11.29 14.26 7.41
C GLY A 400 -11.75 15.66 6.97
N LYS A 401 -11.69 16.68 7.84
CA LYS A 401 -12.25 18.03 7.59
C LYS A 401 -11.59 18.77 6.42
N ASP A 402 -10.27 18.77 6.38
CA ASP A 402 -9.45 19.45 5.35
C ASP A 402 -9.76 19.00 3.92
N ARG A 403 -10.29 17.79 3.74
CA ARG A 403 -10.75 17.27 2.44
C ARG A 403 -11.97 18.03 1.88
N TYR A 404 -12.79 18.64 2.73
CA TYR A 404 -14.08 19.25 2.38
C TYR A 404 -14.16 20.76 2.64
N PHE A 405 -13.02 21.42 2.86
CA PHE A 405 -12.82 22.87 3.04
C PHE A 405 -13.32 23.45 4.36
#